data_AF-A0A917YGT6-F1
#
_entry.id   AF-A0A917YGT6-F1
#
_cell.length_a   1.000
_cell.length_b   1.000
_cell.length_c   1.000
_cell.angle_alpha   90.00
_cell.angle_beta   90.00
_cell.angle_gamma   90.00
#
_symmetry.space_group_name_H-M   'P 1'
#
loop_
_entity.id
_entity.type
_entity.pdbx_description
1 polymer ?
#
loop_
_entity_poly.entity_id
_entity_poly.type
_entity_poly.pdbx_seq_one_letter_code
_entity_poly.pdbx_strand_id
1 'polypeptide(L)'
;MGRPGKRKTPRHKAPVRQPEEQQQSAAPKISGRGADPLQRLLRVVQGAGNAAGAAALQPNPAGAGGSTGGTPAYATTDLKRRLAATVLAESTESQQDDIRWIYFNLVSAAKGEGGLAKSSAYSHKSIWYRIWLHVLGDTTYGKDPLPGKKKEFSEFKGQTVKDFCEKNGWIKTVAAPRGKSLYAQVESMFTNPTRNPYENWTGQGNLADFNNKSNRDVYWKKARAYWWLQKDGKVKSIHVKVLPAGKDTQFIFNPSAIDAYFRKNPLPAKVPEYVP
;
A
#
# COMPACT_ATOMS: atom_id res chain seq x y z
N MET A 1 33.50 -6.60 -74.68
CA MET A 1 33.85 -5.60 -73.65
C MET A 1 33.83 -6.27 -72.29
N GLY A 2 35.01 -6.55 -71.73
CA GLY A 2 35.20 -7.37 -70.54
C GLY A 2 35.01 -6.60 -69.24
N ARG A 3 34.36 -7.24 -68.25
CA ARG A 3 34.23 -6.74 -66.88
C ARG A 3 35.53 -7.03 -66.10
N PRO A 4 36.21 -6.03 -65.50
CA PRO A 4 37.38 -6.27 -64.67
C PRO A 4 37.01 -6.69 -63.25
N GLY A 5 37.89 -7.49 -62.67
CA GLY A 5 37.67 -8.30 -61.49
C GLY A 5 37.96 -7.65 -60.13
N LYS A 6 37.75 -8.52 -59.14
CA LYS A 6 37.83 -8.40 -57.68
C LYS A 6 39.12 -7.74 -57.16
N ARG A 7 38.99 -6.91 -56.11
CA ARG A 7 40.06 -6.70 -55.11
C ARG A 7 39.57 -7.16 -53.74
N LYS A 8 40.27 -8.17 -53.19
CA LYS A 8 40.17 -8.64 -51.81
C LYS A 8 41.14 -7.81 -50.95
N THR A 9 40.67 -7.27 -49.83
CA THR A 9 41.51 -6.65 -48.81
C THR A 9 42.00 -7.68 -47.77
N PRO A 10 43.16 -7.45 -47.11
CA PRO A 10 43.83 -8.46 -46.30
C PRO A 10 43.26 -8.60 -44.88
N ARG A 11 43.25 -9.84 -44.38
CA ARG A 11 43.00 -10.23 -42.99
C ARG A 11 44.12 -9.74 -42.07
N HIS A 12 43.80 -8.94 -41.06
CA HIS A 12 44.65 -8.78 -39.88
C HIS A 12 44.42 -9.93 -38.90
N LYS A 13 45.50 -10.66 -38.58
CA LYS A 13 45.56 -11.69 -37.54
C LYS A 13 45.64 -11.00 -36.17
N ALA A 14 44.76 -11.38 -35.26
CA ALA A 14 44.87 -11.03 -33.84
C ALA A 14 45.89 -11.95 -33.14
N PRO A 15 46.63 -11.44 -32.12
CA PRO A 15 47.66 -12.20 -31.44
C PRO A 15 47.10 -13.26 -30.48
N VAL A 16 47.73 -14.42 -30.52
CA VAL A 16 47.58 -15.57 -29.63
C VAL A 16 47.98 -15.16 -28.20
N ARG A 17 47.08 -15.29 -27.23
CA ARG A 17 47.41 -15.28 -25.80
C ARG A 17 47.50 -16.72 -25.30
N GLN A 18 48.58 -17.00 -24.58
CA GLN A 18 48.86 -18.27 -23.91
C GLN A 18 47.90 -18.50 -22.73
N PRO A 19 47.64 -19.76 -22.35
CA PRO A 19 46.85 -20.10 -21.17
C PRO A 19 47.74 -20.10 -19.91
N GLU A 20 47.38 -19.30 -18.91
CA GLU A 20 47.87 -19.48 -17.54
C GLU A 20 46.97 -20.50 -16.82
N GLU A 21 47.60 -21.58 -16.37
CA GLU A 21 47.10 -22.47 -15.33
C GLU A 21 47.00 -21.70 -14.01
N GLN A 22 45.86 -21.79 -13.32
CA GLN A 22 45.84 -21.76 -11.86
C GLN A 22 44.76 -22.68 -11.31
N GLN A 23 45.24 -23.62 -10.49
CA GLN A 23 44.51 -24.64 -9.77
C GLN A 23 43.85 -24.10 -8.49
N GLN A 24 42.72 -24.74 -8.16
CA GLN A 24 42.19 -25.02 -6.81
C GLN A 24 41.66 -23.86 -5.93
N SER A 25 40.33 -23.86 -5.71
CA SER A 25 39.76 -24.46 -4.48
C SER A 25 38.24 -24.60 -4.59
N ALA A 26 37.74 -25.75 -4.17
CA ALA A 26 36.34 -26.14 -4.23
C ALA A 26 35.57 -25.60 -3.02
N ALA A 27 34.47 -24.89 -3.27
CA ALA A 27 33.42 -24.62 -2.29
C ALA A 27 32.12 -25.32 -2.71
N PRO A 28 31.37 -25.93 -1.78
CA PRO A 28 30.22 -26.75 -2.11
C PRO A 28 29.06 -25.92 -2.68
N LYS A 29 28.57 -26.33 -3.86
CA LYS A 29 27.31 -25.87 -4.44
C LYS A 29 26.15 -26.38 -3.58
N ILE A 30 25.65 -25.53 -2.68
CA ILE A 30 24.33 -25.72 -2.06
C ILE A 30 23.28 -25.33 -3.10
N SER A 31 22.75 -26.34 -3.80
CA SER A 31 21.57 -26.24 -4.65
C SER A 31 20.32 -26.13 -3.78
N GLY A 32 20.06 -24.93 -3.26
CA GLY A 32 18.80 -24.58 -2.62
C GLY A 32 17.70 -24.43 -3.67
N ARG A 33 16.86 -25.47 -3.79
CA ARG A 33 15.57 -25.44 -4.50
C ARG A 33 14.75 -24.21 -4.10
N GLY A 34 14.05 -23.65 -5.08
CA GLY A 34 13.32 -22.38 -5.00
C GLY A 34 12.45 -22.25 -3.75
N ALA A 35 12.71 -21.17 -3.00
CA ALA A 35 11.80 -20.71 -1.98
C ALA A 35 10.44 -20.37 -2.60
N ASP A 36 9.41 -21.02 -2.07
CA ASP A 36 8.00 -20.83 -2.38
C ASP A 36 7.63 -19.33 -2.30
N PRO A 37 7.00 -18.74 -3.34
CA PRO A 37 6.50 -17.36 -3.29
C PRO A 37 5.57 -17.07 -2.10
N LEU A 38 4.90 -18.08 -1.51
CA LEU A 38 4.10 -17.92 -0.30
C LEU A 38 4.94 -17.62 0.95
N GLN A 39 6.17 -18.14 1.02
CA GLN A 39 7.08 -17.82 2.13
C GLN A 39 7.66 -16.41 2.06
N ARG A 40 7.65 -15.78 0.88
CA ARG A 40 8.01 -14.36 0.73
C ARG A 40 6.93 -13.42 1.28
N LEU A 41 5.66 -13.83 1.28
CA LEU A 41 4.59 -13.10 1.97
C LEU A 41 4.69 -13.26 3.49
N LEU A 42 5.09 -14.45 3.97
CA LEU A 42 5.25 -14.74 5.40
C LEU A 42 6.47 -14.02 6.04
N ARG A 43 7.58 -13.82 5.31
CA ARG A 43 8.77 -13.14 5.86
C ARG A 43 8.64 -11.63 6.08
N VAL A 44 7.58 -10.99 5.59
CA VAL A 44 7.28 -9.59 5.93
C VAL A 44 6.81 -9.45 7.39
N VAL A 45 6.45 -10.55 8.05
CA VAL A 45 5.90 -10.54 9.42
C VAL A 45 6.97 -10.49 10.53
N GLN A 46 8.28 -10.71 10.24
CA GLN A 46 9.29 -10.91 11.29
C GLN A 46 10.53 -9.99 11.26
N GLY A 47 10.55 -8.91 10.48
CA GLY A 47 11.77 -8.11 10.35
C GLY A 47 11.57 -6.63 10.10
N ALA A 48 11.14 -5.87 11.12
CA ALA A 48 11.40 -4.43 11.23
C ALA A 48 11.11 -3.96 12.66
N GLY A 49 11.96 -4.36 13.61
CA GLY A 49 12.07 -3.65 14.88
C GLY A 49 12.83 -2.35 14.66
N ASN A 50 12.15 -1.28 14.23
CA ASN A 50 12.68 0.07 14.31
C ASN A 50 12.07 0.75 15.54
N ALA A 51 12.87 0.80 16.60
CA ALA A 51 12.64 1.59 17.78
C ALA A 51 12.79 3.08 17.44
N ALA A 52 11.74 3.68 16.88
CA ALA A 52 11.56 5.11 16.81
C ALA A 52 10.28 5.47 17.56
N GLY A 53 10.44 5.76 18.85
CA GLY A 53 9.49 6.51 19.68
C GLY A 53 8.05 6.01 19.66
N ALA A 54 7.75 5.06 20.55
CA ALA A 54 6.40 4.87 21.07
C ALA A 54 5.98 6.09 21.91
N ALA A 55 5.87 7.27 21.29
CA ALA A 55 5.07 8.35 21.84
C ALA A 55 3.63 7.92 21.64
N ALA A 56 3.01 7.43 22.71
CA ALA A 56 1.59 7.16 22.75
C ALA A 56 0.86 8.36 22.13
N LEU A 57 0.09 8.10 21.06
CA LEU A 57 -0.88 9.06 20.54
C LEU A 57 -1.76 9.42 21.74
N GLN A 58 -1.50 10.59 22.34
CA GLN A 58 -2.35 11.06 23.40
C GLN A 58 -3.73 11.27 22.78
N PRO A 59 -4.78 10.60 23.29
CA PRO A 59 -6.12 10.83 22.80
C PRO A 59 -6.42 12.31 22.95
N ASN A 60 -6.82 12.94 21.86
CA ASN A 60 -7.24 14.33 21.85
C ASN A 60 -8.44 14.42 22.83
N PRO A 61 -8.39 15.19 23.92
CA PRO A 61 -9.51 15.33 24.83
C PRO A 61 -10.52 16.30 24.20
N ALA A 62 -11.29 15.82 23.23
CA ALA A 62 -12.35 16.59 22.61
C ALA A 62 -13.68 15.84 22.73
N GLY A 63 -14.53 16.36 23.59
CA GLY A 63 -15.99 16.27 23.45
C GLY A 63 -16.64 14.92 23.77
N ALA A 64 -16.91 14.70 25.05
CA ALA A 64 -17.99 13.82 25.49
C ALA A 64 -19.35 14.43 25.06
N GLY A 65 -19.71 14.23 23.80
CA GLY A 65 -21.05 14.45 23.26
C GLY A 65 -21.61 13.09 22.86
N GLY A 66 -22.26 12.42 23.82
CA GLY A 66 -22.93 11.14 23.60
C GLY A 66 -24.06 11.28 22.60
N SER A 67 -23.76 11.08 21.32
CA SER A 67 -24.78 10.84 20.30
C SER A 67 -25.06 9.34 20.28
N THR A 68 -26.19 8.93 20.86
CA THR A 68 -26.89 7.66 20.60
C THR A 68 -27.48 7.63 19.17
N GLY A 69 -26.81 8.28 18.23
CA GLY A 69 -27.22 8.38 16.84
C GLY A 69 -27.08 7.01 16.19
N GLY A 70 -28.22 6.46 15.74
CA GLY A 70 -28.24 5.24 14.96
C GLY A 70 -27.25 5.29 13.79
N THR A 71 -26.88 4.11 13.28
CA THR A 71 -26.01 3.97 12.11
C THR A 71 -26.47 4.93 11.00
N PRO A 72 -25.58 5.78 10.45
CA PRO A 72 -25.96 6.76 9.45
C PRO A 72 -26.64 6.11 8.24
N ALA A 73 -27.63 6.78 7.64
CA ALA A 73 -28.40 6.21 6.51
C ALA A 73 -27.52 5.78 5.33
N TYR A 74 -26.38 6.47 5.11
CA TYR A 74 -25.43 6.13 4.06
C TYR A 74 -24.60 4.88 4.36
N ALA A 75 -24.55 4.40 5.61
CA ALA A 75 -23.76 3.25 6.04
C ALA A 75 -24.44 1.91 5.70
N THR A 76 -24.73 1.74 4.41
CA THR A 76 -25.34 0.53 3.85
C THR A 76 -24.39 -0.67 3.96
N THR A 77 -24.96 -1.88 3.91
CA THR A 77 -24.18 -3.13 3.84
C THR A 77 -23.19 -3.12 2.68
N ASP A 78 -23.59 -2.57 1.52
CA ASP A 78 -22.74 -2.51 0.34
C ASP A 78 -21.57 -1.54 0.52
N LEU A 79 -21.81 -0.36 1.09
CA LEU A 79 -20.73 0.59 1.40
C LEU A 79 -19.72 -0.01 2.39
N LYS A 80 -20.20 -0.66 3.45
CA LYS A 80 -19.34 -1.33 4.44
C LYS A 80 -18.48 -2.42 3.78
N ARG A 81 -19.07 -3.19 2.85
CA ARG A 81 -18.35 -4.22 2.08
C ARG A 81 -17.28 -3.61 1.19
N ARG A 82 -17.63 -2.57 0.43
CA ARG A 82 -16.69 -1.84 -0.43
C ARG A 82 -15.56 -1.20 0.36
N LEU A 83 -15.86 -0.60 1.50
CA LEU A 83 -14.87 -0.05 2.42
C LEU A 83 -13.90 -1.13 2.91
N ALA A 84 -14.41 -2.27 3.38
CA ALA A 84 -13.56 -3.39 3.80
C ALA A 84 -12.68 -3.92 2.65
N ALA A 85 -13.23 -4.10 1.45
CA ALA A 85 -12.48 -4.52 0.27
C ALA A 85 -11.40 -3.51 -0.12
N THR A 86 -11.70 -2.21 -0.06
CA THR A 86 -10.75 -1.13 -0.31
C THR A 86 -9.59 -1.17 0.68
N VAL A 87 -9.88 -1.29 1.98
CA VAL A 87 -8.84 -1.40 3.01
C VAL A 87 -7.97 -2.62 2.77
N LEU A 88 -8.56 -3.80 2.51
CA LEU A 88 -7.81 -5.03 2.23
C LEU A 88 -6.91 -4.94 1.00
N ALA A 89 -7.31 -4.16 0.00
CA ALA A 89 -6.54 -3.97 -1.23
C ALA A 89 -5.41 -2.94 -1.10
N GLU A 90 -5.47 -2.06 -0.09
CA GLU A 90 -4.56 -0.92 0.10
C GLU A 90 -3.65 -1.07 1.34
N SER A 91 -3.73 -2.22 2.03
CA SER A 91 -3.03 -2.45 3.29
C SER A 91 -2.49 -3.86 3.47
N THR A 92 -1.34 -3.94 4.12
CA THR A 92 -0.90 -5.18 4.78
C THR A 92 -1.68 -5.40 6.07
N GLU A 93 -1.63 -6.61 6.63
CA GLU A 93 -2.34 -6.94 7.87
C GLU A 93 -1.97 -6.02 9.04
N SER A 94 -0.69 -5.66 9.17
CA SER A 94 -0.21 -4.76 10.22
C SER A 94 -0.63 -3.30 10.04
N GLN A 95 -1.16 -2.92 8.87
CA GLN A 95 -1.58 -1.55 8.56
C GLN A 95 -3.11 -1.38 8.57
N GLN A 96 -3.87 -2.47 8.57
CA GLN A 96 -5.34 -2.46 8.45
C GLN A 96 -6.04 -1.60 9.50
N ASP A 97 -5.58 -1.69 10.74
CA ASP A 97 -6.18 -1.00 11.88
C ASP A 97 -6.14 0.52 11.69
N ASP A 98 -5.02 1.03 11.17
CA ASP A 98 -4.83 2.44 10.89
C ASP A 98 -5.61 2.86 9.63
N ILE A 99 -5.46 2.11 8.54
CA ILE A 99 -5.99 2.49 7.22
C ILE A 99 -7.52 2.44 7.18
N ARG A 100 -8.16 1.52 7.91
CA ARG A 100 -9.63 1.47 7.96
C ARG A 100 -10.21 2.77 8.50
N TRP A 101 -9.59 3.37 9.52
CA TRP A 101 -10.05 4.63 10.10
C TRP A 101 -9.86 5.81 9.15
N ILE A 102 -8.76 5.84 8.37
CA ILE A 102 -8.56 6.87 7.34
C ILE A 102 -9.67 6.82 6.29
N TYR A 103 -9.99 5.64 5.76
CA TYR A 103 -11.09 5.51 4.81
C TYR A 103 -12.47 5.77 5.44
N PHE A 104 -12.67 5.41 6.71
CA PHE A 104 -13.90 5.75 7.43
C PHE A 104 -14.10 7.26 7.53
N ASN A 105 -13.05 8.04 7.79
CA ASN A 105 -13.12 9.50 7.77
C ASN A 105 -13.50 10.02 6.39
N LEU A 106 -12.89 9.48 5.33
CA LEU A 106 -13.18 9.87 3.94
C LEU A 106 -14.63 9.59 3.56
N VAL A 107 -15.11 8.39 3.88
CA VAL A 107 -16.50 7.95 3.61
C VAL A 107 -17.50 8.77 4.42
N SER A 108 -17.21 9.04 5.70
CA SER A 108 -18.09 9.82 6.56
C SER A 108 -18.16 11.28 6.12
N ALA A 109 -17.03 11.90 5.74
CA ALA A 109 -16.99 13.25 5.21
C ALA A 109 -17.77 13.37 3.88
N ALA A 110 -17.67 12.37 3.02
CA ALA A 110 -18.41 12.31 1.76
C ALA A 110 -19.87 11.85 1.91
N LYS A 111 -20.27 11.39 3.10
CA LYS A 111 -21.56 10.74 3.38
C LYS A 111 -21.87 9.58 2.40
N GLY A 112 -20.86 8.77 2.08
CA GLY A 112 -21.02 7.61 1.19
C GLY A 112 -19.78 7.22 0.40
N GLU A 113 -20.00 6.49 -0.69
CA GLU A 113 -18.95 5.87 -1.53
C GLU A 113 -17.99 6.87 -2.17
N GLY A 114 -18.39 8.13 -2.34
CA GLY A 114 -17.52 9.19 -2.86
C GLY A 114 -16.20 9.31 -2.08
N GLY A 115 -16.19 8.96 -0.80
CA GLY A 115 -14.97 8.92 0.01
C GLY A 115 -13.97 7.85 -0.41
N LEU A 116 -14.43 6.75 -1.01
CA LEU A 116 -13.56 5.67 -1.50
C LEU A 116 -12.84 6.04 -2.79
N ALA A 117 -13.27 7.08 -3.51
CA ALA A 117 -12.67 7.49 -4.79
C ALA A 117 -11.20 7.94 -4.67
N LYS A 118 -10.70 8.18 -3.45
CA LYS A 118 -9.27 8.46 -3.21
C LYS A 118 -8.39 7.21 -3.20
N SER A 119 -8.98 6.01 -3.13
CA SER A 119 -8.27 4.75 -3.28
C SER A 119 -8.03 4.46 -4.76
N SER A 120 -6.79 4.19 -5.13
CA SER A 120 -6.47 3.71 -6.47
C SER A 120 -7.09 2.33 -6.72
N ALA A 121 -7.11 1.47 -5.70
CA ALA A 121 -7.71 0.15 -5.76
C ALA A 121 -9.22 0.23 -6.02
N TYR A 122 -9.93 1.15 -5.36
CA TYR A 122 -11.36 1.37 -5.58
C TYR A 122 -11.64 2.05 -6.91
N SER A 123 -10.92 3.13 -7.25
CA SER A 123 -11.24 3.97 -8.41
C SER A 123 -10.92 3.28 -9.72
N HIS A 124 -9.81 2.55 -9.78
CA HIS A 124 -9.43 1.78 -10.97
C HIS A 124 -9.93 0.33 -10.93
N LYS A 125 -10.68 -0.03 -9.88
CA LYS A 125 -11.13 -1.41 -9.62
C LYS A 125 -9.95 -2.36 -9.78
N SER A 126 -8.90 -2.21 -8.97
CA SER A 126 -7.73 -3.08 -9.05
C SER A 126 -8.13 -4.55 -8.90
N ILE A 127 -7.33 -5.47 -9.43
CA ILE A 127 -7.67 -6.90 -9.36
C ILE A 127 -7.85 -7.38 -7.91
N TRP A 128 -7.03 -6.88 -6.99
CA TRP A 128 -7.13 -7.21 -5.57
C TRP A 128 -8.41 -6.68 -4.94
N TYR A 129 -8.86 -5.47 -5.30
CA TYR A 129 -10.16 -4.96 -4.85
C TYR A 129 -11.31 -5.86 -5.32
N ARG A 130 -11.29 -6.32 -6.59
CA ARG A 130 -12.30 -7.23 -7.14
C ARG A 130 -12.31 -8.59 -6.43
N ILE A 131 -11.13 -9.15 -6.16
CA ILE A 131 -10.98 -10.40 -5.40
C ILE A 131 -11.55 -10.22 -3.98
N TRP A 132 -11.21 -9.13 -3.29
CA TRP A 132 -11.71 -8.89 -1.94
C TRP A 132 -13.23 -8.67 -1.89
N LEU A 133 -13.81 -7.99 -2.88
CA LEU A 133 -15.27 -7.91 -3.01
C LEU A 133 -15.91 -9.29 -3.14
N HIS A 134 -15.35 -10.15 -3.99
CA HIS A 134 -15.84 -11.51 -4.18
C HIS A 134 -15.75 -12.34 -2.90
N VAL A 135 -14.62 -12.25 -2.19
CA VAL A 135 -14.42 -12.88 -0.88
C VAL A 135 -15.46 -12.42 0.15
N LEU A 136 -15.90 -11.16 0.07
CA LEU A 136 -16.91 -10.57 0.94
C LEU A 136 -18.36 -10.73 0.41
N GLY A 137 -18.56 -11.60 -0.59
CA GLY A 137 -19.87 -11.99 -1.10
C GLY A 137 -20.43 -11.13 -2.23
N ASP A 138 -19.70 -10.11 -2.70
CA ASP A 138 -20.07 -9.35 -3.89
C ASP A 138 -19.46 -9.99 -5.14
N THR A 139 -20.31 -10.66 -5.93
CA THR A 139 -19.91 -11.42 -7.11
C THR A 139 -19.89 -10.59 -8.39
N THR A 140 -20.07 -9.26 -8.32
CA THR A 140 -20.15 -8.35 -9.50
C THR A 140 -19.00 -8.57 -10.48
N TYR A 141 -17.77 -8.76 -9.98
CA TYR A 141 -16.58 -8.96 -10.81
C TYR A 141 -16.17 -10.43 -10.96
N GLY A 142 -17.03 -11.37 -10.59
CA GLY A 142 -16.68 -12.81 -10.56
C GLY A 142 -16.24 -13.36 -11.92
N LYS A 143 -16.76 -12.81 -13.02
CA LYS A 143 -16.42 -13.21 -14.40
C LYS A 143 -15.18 -12.51 -14.96
N ASP A 144 -14.61 -11.53 -14.25
CA ASP A 144 -13.48 -10.77 -14.76
C ASP A 144 -12.24 -11.65 -14.88
N PRO A 145 -11.45 -11.50 -15.94
CA PRO A 145 -10.24 -12.29 -16.14
C PRO A 145 -9.12 -11.86 -15.18
N LEU A 146 -8.35 -12.83 -14.68
CA LEU A 146 -7.13 -12.54 -13.94
C LEU A 146 -6.00 -12.05 -14.86
N PRO A 147 -5.11 -11.16 -14.38
CA PRO A 147 -3.97 -10.70 -15.16
C PRO A 147 -2.90 -11.79 -15.25
N GLY A 148 -2.89 -12.52 -16.37
CA GLY A 148 -2.06 -13.72 -16.58
C GLY A 148 -0.53 -13.52 -16.64
N LYS A 149 -0.02 -12.28 -16.49
CA LYS A 149 1.43 -11.99 -16.45
C LYS A 149 2.00 -11.89 -15.03
N LYS A 150 1.16 -11.81 -13.99
CA LYS A 150 1.64 -11.71 -12.61
C LYS A 150 1.89 -13.10 -12.04
N LYS A 151 3.01 -13.26 -11.33
CA LYS A 151 3.43 -14.52 -10.71
C LYS A 151 2.37 -15.08 -9.74
N GLU A 152 1.67 -14.21 -9.00
CA GLU A 152 0.61 -14.62 -8.06
C GLU A 152 -0.62 -15.26 -8.74
N PHE A 153 -0.78 -15.09 -10.06
CA PHE A 153 -1.90 -15.66 -10.83
C PHE A 153 -1.46 -16.67 -11.88
N SER A 154 -0.19 -17.09 -11.91
CA SER A 154 0.34 -17.94 -12.99
C SER A 154 -0.37 -19.30 -13.08
N GLU A 155 -0.74 -19.89 -11.95
CA GLU A 155 -1.50 -21.15 -11.86
C GLU A 155 -2.96 -21.00 -12.27
N PHE A 156 -3.45 -19.77 -12.35
CA PHE A 156 -4.82 -19.40 -12.70
C PHE A 156 -4.88 -18.63 -14.02
N LYS A 157 -3.86 -18.76 -14.87
CA LYS A 157 -3.81 -18.06 -16.16
C LYS A 157 -5.01 -18.44 -17.02
N GLY A 158 -5.74 -17.42 -17.50
CA GLY A 158 -6.96 -17.60 -18.29
C GLY A 158 -8.22 -17.89 -17.46
N GLN A 159 -8.11 -17.95 -16.13
CA GLN A 159 -9.25 -18.11 -15.24
C GLN A 159 -9.82 -16.76 -14.78
N THR A 160 -10.98 -16.82 -14.13
CA THR A 160 -11.71 -15.65 -13.63
C THR A 160 -11.41 -15.34 -12.16
N VAL A 161 -11.85 -14.17 -11.68
CA VAL A 161 -11.83 -13.84 -10.24
C VAL A 161 -12.57 -14.88 -9.41
N LYS A 162 -13.74 -15.35 -9.88
CA LYS A 162 -14.51 -16.40 -9.21
C LYS A 162 -13.68 -17.68 -9.10
N ASP A 163 -13.12 -18.15 -10.21
CA ASP A 163 -12.28 -19.35 -10.22
C ASP A 163 -11.12 -19.23 -9.24
N PHE A 164 -10.44 -18.07 -9.22
CA PHE A 164 -9.36 -17.81 -8.28
C PHE A 164 -9.85 -17.94 -6.84
N CYS A 165 -10.96 -17.28 -6.50
CA CYS A 165 -11.47 -17.29 -5.12
C CYS A 165 -11.94 -18.68 -4.68
N GLU A 166 -12.52 -19.45 -5.60
CA GLU A 166 -13.10 -20.77 -5.32
C GLU A 166 -12.10 -21.92 -5.38
N LYS A 167 -10.95 -21.76 -6.05
CA LYS A 167 -9.95 -22.84 -6.22
C LYS A 167 -8.65 -22.57 -5.48
N ASN A 168 -8.30 -21.32 -5.21
CA ASN A 168 -7.05 -20.99 -4.51
C ASN A 168 -7.15 -21.33 -3.01
N GLY A 169 -6.27 -22.22 -2.54
CA GLY A 169 -6.24 -22.65 -1.14
C GLY A 169 -5.98 -21.51 -0.15
N TRP A 170 -5.06 -20.59 -0.47
CA TRP A 170 -4.76 -19.42 0.36
C TRP A 170 -5.96 -18.49 0.50
N ILE A 171 -6.76 -18.31 -0.56
CA ILE A 171 -7.99 -17.51 -0.46
C ILE A 171 -8.94 -18.11 0.58
N LYS A 172 -9.15 -19.42 0.54
CA LYS A 172 -10.07 -20.10 1.45
C LYS A 172 -9.59 -20.09 2.90
N THR A 173 -8.30 -20.36 3.13
CA THR A 173 -7.77 -20.60 4.49
C THR A 173 -7.25 -19.34 5.17
N VAL A 174 -6.82 -18.33 4.41
CA VAL A 174 -6.20 -17.11 4.95
C VAL A 174 -7.01 -15.87 4.59
N ALA A 175 -7.27 -15.65 3.30
CA ALA A 175 -7.89 -14.41 2.86
C ALA A 175 -9.34 -14.29 3.35
N ALA A 176 -10.17 -15.31 3.18
CA ALA A 176 -11.58 -15.25 3.55
C ALA A 176 -11.83 -15.02 5.05
N PRO A 177 -11.16 -15.72 5.98
CA PRO A 177 -11.24 -15.38 7.40
C PRO A 177 -10.79 -13.94 7.71
N ARG A 178 -9.68 -13.48 7.12
CA ARG A 178 -9.19 -12.10 7.27
C ARG A 178 -10.21 -11.08 6.77
N GLY A 179 -10.82 -11.33 5.62
CA GLY A 179 -11.85 -10.46 5.05
C GLY A 179 -13.08 -10.35 5.95
N LYS A 180 -13.59 -11.49 6.44
CA LYS A 180 -14.73 -11.51 7.39
C LYS A 180 -14.43 -10.76 8.68
N SER A 181 -13.23 -10.96 9.24
CA SER A 181 -12.77 -10.26 10.45
C SER A 181 -12.75 -8.75 10.24
N LEU A 182 -12.14 -8.26 9.14
CA LEU A 182 -12.11 -6.83 8.86
C LEU A 182 -13.51 -6.26 8.58
N TYR A 183 -14.37 -6.99 7.87
CA TYR A 183 -15.74 -6.55 7.60
C TYR A 183 -16.50 -6.30 8.92
N ALA A 184 -16.42 -7.22 9.89
CA ALA A 184 -17.02 -7.04 11.21
C ALA A 184 -16.44 -5.81 11.95
N GLN A 185 -15.13 -5.56 11.84
CA GLN A 185 -14.52 -4.35 12.38
C GLN A 185 -15.08 -3.08 11.72
N VAL A 186 -15.24 -3.09 10.39
CA VAL A 186 -15.86 -1.98 9.65
C VAL A 186 -17.30 -1.73 10.11
N GLU A 187 -18.09 -2.78 10.32
CA GLU A 187 -19.45 -2.66 10.88
C GLU A 187 -19.43 -1.98 12.26
N SER A 188 -18.48 -2.37 13.11
CA SER A 188 -18.32 -1.77 14.44
C SER A 188 -17.95 -0.28 14.40
N MET A 189 -17.25 0.18 13.35
CA MET A 189 -16.85 1.58 13.23
C MET A 189 -18.05 2.51 13.00
N PHE A 190 -19.06 2.05 12.25
CA PHE A 190 -20.29 2.83 12.02
C PHE A 190 -21.25 2.83 13.21
N THR A 191 -21.14 1.84 14.10
CA THR A 191 -21.93 1.77 15.34
C THR A 191 -21.23 2.45 16.50
N ASN A 192 -19.90 2.52 16.48
CA ASN A 192 -19.10 3.16 17.51
C ASN A 192 -17.97 4.04 16.92
N PRO A 193 -18.33 5.17 16.28
CA PRO A 193 -17.36 6.05 15.61
C PRO A 193 -16.44 6.79 16.58
N THR A 194 -16.80 6.89 17.87
CA THR A 194 -16.00 7.59 18.89
C THR A 194 -14.70 6.85 19.24
N ARG A 195 -14.55 5.58 18.81
CA ARG A 195 -13.31 4.82 18.94
C ARG A 195 -12.24 5.19 17.92
N ASN A 196 -12.53 6.11 17.00
CA ASN A 196 -11.61 6.52 15.94
C ASN A 196 -10.41 7.31 16.53
N PRO A 197 -9.19 6.76 16.51
CA PRO A 197 -8.01 7.46 17.03
C PRO A 197 -7.44 8.49 16.04
N TYR A 198 -7.98 8.52 14.82
CA TYR A 198 -7.48 9.33 13.70
C TYR A 198 -8.52 10.33 13.23
N GLU A 199 -9.28 10.95 14.13
CA GLU A 199 -10.30 11.91 13.76
C GLU A 199 -9.75 13.02 12.84
N ASN A 200 -10.41 13.26 11.70
CA ASN A 200 -10.01 14.21 10.65
C ASN A 200 -8.72 13.85 9.88
N TRP A 201 -8.13 12.68 10.09
CA TRP A 201 -7.03 12.19 9.26
C TRP A 201 -7.60 11.58 7.97
N THR A 202 -7.34 12.24 6.86
CA THR A 202 -7.84 11.82 5.54
C THR A 202 -6.72 11.71 4.50
N GLY A 203 -5.47 11.96 4.90
CA GLY A 203 -4.30 11.85 4.05
C GLY A 203 -3.64 10.49 4.19
N GLN A 204 -3.30 9.86 3.08
CA GLN A 204 -2.53 8.61 3.05
C GLN A 204 -1.80 8.43 1.71
N GLY A 205 -0.75 7.61 1.70
CA GLY A 205 -0.01 7.27 0.49
C GLY A 205 1.27 6.47 0.78
N ASN A 206 1.98 6.11 -0.30
CA ASN A 206 3.27 5.42 -0.23
C ASN A 206 4.46 6.40 -0.16
N LEU A 207 5.68 5.87 -0.14
CA LEU A 207 6.90 6.67 -0.17
C LEU A 207 7.06 7.55 -1.41
N ALA A 208 6.64 7.08 -2.59
CA ALA A 208 6.72 7.88 -3.81
C ALA A 208 5.79 9.08 -3.74
N ASP A 209 4.58 8.89 -3.19
CA ASP A 209 3.65 9.98 -2.91
C ASP A 209 4.25 10.96 -1.90
N PHE A 210 4.75 10.44 -0.77
CA PHE A 210 5.31 11.27 0.30
C PHE A 210 6.54 12.07 -0.14
N ASN A 211 7.36 11.53 -1.06
CA ASN A 211 8.53 12.20 -1.64
C ASN A 211 8.23 12.93 -2.95
N ASN A 212 6.97 12.99 -3.39
CA ASN A 212 6.60 13.69 -4.59
C ASN A 212 7.05 15.16 -4.52
N LYS A 213 7.78 15.59 -5.56
CA LYS A 213 8.32 16.95 -5.73
C LYS A 213 7.47 17.81 -6.67
N SER A 214 6.44 17.24 -7.28
CA SER A 214 5.54 17.96 -8.17
C SER A 214 4.91 19.15 -7.44
N ASN A 215 5.01 20.34 -8.05
CA ASN A 215 4.39 21.56 -7.52
C ASN A 215 2.85 21.49 -7.50
N ARG A 216 2.24 20.47 -8.13
CA ARG A 216 0.79 20.25 -8.12
C ARG A 216 0.27 19.73 -6.78
N ASP A 217 1.12 19.02 -6.02
CA ASP A 217 0.73 18.34 -4.79
C ASP A 217 1.36 18.99 -3.55
N VAL A 218 1.07 20.27 -3.34
CA VAL A 218 1.59 21.06 -2.21
C VAL A 218 1.32 20.39 -0.85
N TYR A 219 0.25 19.58 -0.75
CA TYR A 219 -0.09 18.84 0.45
C TYR A 219 0.97 17.81 0.86
N TRP A 220 1.61 17.11 -0.08
CA TRP A 220 2.69 16.16 0.23
C TRP A 220 3.93 16.88 0.73
N LYS A 221 4.27 18.02 0.11
CA LYS A 221 5.34 18.89 0.58
C LYS A 221 5.08 19.37 2.01
N LYS A 222 3.85 19.79 2.32
CA LYS A 222 3.43 20.18 3.68
C LYS A 222 3.52 19.01 4.66
N ALA A 223 2.99 17.84 4.32
CA ALA A 223 3.06 16.66 5.16
C ALA A 223 4.52 16.26 5.47
N ARG A 224 5.38 16.24 4.45
CA ARG A 224 6.81 15.95 4.60
C ARG A 224 7.54 16.99 5.45
N ALA A 225 7.24 18.28 5.25
CA ALA A 225 7.80 19.34 6.07
C ALA A 225 7.37 19.22 7.53
N TYR A 226 6.09 18.93 7.77
CA TYR A 226 5.56 18.74 9.13
C TYR A 226 6.19 17.52 9.81
N TRP A 227 6.39 16.42 9.06
CA TRP A 227 7.07 15.24 9.59
C TRP A 227 8.50 15.55 10.06
N TRP A 228 9.28 16.34 9.31
CA TRP A 228 10.61 16.78 9.75
C TRP A 228 10.54 17.63 11.02
N LEU A 229 9.55 18.54 11.13
CA LEU A 229 9.33 19.31 12.35
C LEU A 229 9.00 18.40 13.54
N GLN A 230 8.17 17.37 13.35
CA GLN A 230 7.87 16.37 14.38
C GLN A 230 9.13 15.60 14.79
N LYS A 231 9.91 15.14 13.81
CA LYS A 231 11.15 14.37 14.04
C LYS A 231 12.20 15.18 14.79
N ASP A 232 12.31 16.47 14.49
CA ASP A 232 13.22 17.40 15.17
C ASP A 232 12.70 17.87 16.54
N GLY A 233 11.50 17.45 16.98
CA GLY A 233 10.88 17.91 18.22
C GLY A 233 10.42 19.38 18.21
N LYS A 234 10.34 20.01 17.03
CA LYS A 234 9.93 21.42 16.87
C LYS A 234 8.41 21.62 16.99
N VAL A 235 7.65 20.54 16.87
CA VAL A 235 6.21 20.50 17.14
C VAL A 235 5.91 19.34 18.08
N LYS A 236 4.95 19.54 18.99
CA LYS A 236 4.53 18.51 19.95
C LYS A 236 3.44 17.58 19.40
N SER A 237 2.58 18.11 18.54
CA SER A 237 1.44 17.38 17.98
C SER A 237 1.87 16.47 16.83
N ILE A 238 1.40 15.22 16.86
CA ILE A 238 1.57 14.26 15.77
C ILE A 238 0.42 14.41 14.78
N HIS A 239 0.75 14.79 13.55
CA HIS A 239 -0.16 14.91 12.42
C HIS A 239 0.30 14.11 11.20
N VAL A 240 1.46 13.46 11.26
CA VAL A 240 1.96 12.50 10.27
C VAL A 240 2.46 11.26 11.00
N LYS A 241 1.97 10.08 10.62
CA LYS A 241 2.42 8.78 11.13
C LYS A 241 3.02 7.97 9.98
N VAL A 242 4.20 7.39 10.24
CA VAL A 242 4.82 6.40 9.37
C VAL A 242 4.32 5.03 9.79
N LEU A 243 3.78 4.27 8.85
CA LEU A 243 3.32 2.90 9.06
C LEU A 243 4.46 1.91 8.80
N PRO A 244 4.41 0.68 9.35
CA PRO A 244 5.39 -0.36 9.02
C PRO A 244 5.58 -0.51 7.51
N ALA A 245 6.83 -0.72 7.08
CA ALA A 245 7.16 -0.75 5.67
C ALA A 245 6.33 -1.78 4.88
N GLY A 246 5.80 -1.35 3.74
CA GLY A 246 4.94 -2.12 2.84
C GLY A 246 4.88 -1.43 1.47
N LYS A 247 4.30 -2.10 0.48
CA LYS A 247 4.21 -1.54 -0.89
C LYS A 247 3.06 -0.54 -1.08
N ASP A 248 2.05 -0.58 -0.22
CA ASP A 248 0.76 0.06 -0.50
C ASP A 248 0.64 1.43 0.17
N THR A 249 0.46 1.47 1.49
CA THR A 249 0.37 2.73 2.26
C THR A 249 1.45 2.76 3.32
N GLN A 250 2.27 3.81 3.36
CA GLN A 250 3.37 3.96 4.32
C GLN A 250 3.23 5.20 5.19
N PHE A 251 2.37 6.14 4.80
CA PHE A 251 2.13 7.38 5.52
C PHE A 251 0.64 7.60 5.66
N ILE A 252 0.22 8.04 6.85
CA ILE A 252 -1.10 8.61 7.08
C ILE A 252 -0.91 9.97 7.77
N PHE A 253 -1.81 10.93 7.51
CA PHE A 253 -1.68 12.27 8.06
C PHE A 253 -3.01 13.02 8.16
N ASN A 254 -3.01 14.06 8.99
CA ASN A 254 -4.10 15.02 9.14
C ASN A 254 -3.85 16.26 8.26
N PRO A 255 -4.41 16.33 7.03
CA PRO A 255 -4.13 17.44 6.12
C PRO A 255 -4.62 18.78 6.67
N SER A 256 -5.76 18.82 7.36
CA SER A 256 -6.36 20.05 7.87
C SER A 256 -5.51 20.67 8.97
N ALA A 257 -5.01 19.86 9.91
CA ALA A 257 -4.15 20.35 10.99
C ALA A 257 -2.79 20.85 10.47
N ILE A 258 -2.22 20.12 9.52
CA ILE A 258 -0.96 20.50 8.87
C ILE A 258 -1.14 21.80 8.06
N ASP A 259 -2.24 21.94 7.34
CA ASP A 259 -2.55 23.17 6.61
C ASP A 259 -2.70 24.35 7.56
N ALA A 260 -3.44 24.17 8.67
CA ALA A 260 -3.61 25.20 9.70
C ALA A 260 -2.28 25.65 10.30
N TYR A 261 -1.33 24.74 10.50
CA TYR A 261 0.03 25.07 10.94
C TYR A 261 0.75 25.95 9.91
N PHE A 262 0.75 25.56 8.63
CA PHE A 262 1.48 26.28 7.58
C PHE A 262 0.81 27.58 7.09
N ARG A 263 -0.43 27.86 7.51
CA ARG A 263 -1.03 29.20 7.34
C ARG A 263 -0.37 30.24 8.25
N LYS A 264 0.17 29.82 9.40
CA LYS A 264 0.81 30.68 10.39
C LYS A 264 2.33 30.62 10.34
N ASN A 265 2.87 29.56 9.76
CA ASN A 265 4.30 29.30 9.65
C ASN A 265 4.63 29.08 8.17
N PRO A 266 5.43 29.93 7.51
CA PRO A 266 5.74 29.75 6.11
C PRO A 266 6.34 28.37 5.81
N LEU A 267 5.82 27.70 4.77
CA LEU A 267 6.36 26.42 4.32
C LEU A 267 7.80 26.62 3.83
N PRO A 268 8.80 25.82 4.29
CA PRO A 268 10.17 25.95 3.83
C PRO A 268 10.30 25.81 2.31
N ALA A 269 11.16 26.63 1.71
CA ALA A 269 11.43 26.58 0.27
C ALA A 269 11.90 25.19 -0.16
N LYS A 270 12.82 24.61 0.63
CA LYS A 270 13.35 23.25 0.46
C LYS A 270 12.90 22.37 1.62
N VAL A 271 12.41 21.18 1.29
CA VAL A 271 12.00 20.16 2.26
C VAL A 271 12.73 18.88 1.88
N PRO A 272 13.59 18.32 2.76
CA PRO A 272 14.32 17.09 2.47
C PRO A 272 13.37 15.93 2.14
N GLU A 273 13.81 15.03 1.28
CA GLU A 273 13.11 13.75 1.07
C GLU A 273 13.15 12.91 2.36
N TYR A 274 12.12 12.10 2.55
CA TYR A 274 12.14 11.05 3.54
C TYR A 274 13.00 9.89 3.03
N VAL A 275 13.95 9.47 3.86
CA VAL A 275 14.76 8.27 3.65
C VAL A 275 14.46 7.34 4.83
N PRO A 276 13.96 6.11 4.60
CA PRO A 276 13.63 5.14 5.64
C PRO A 276 14.81 4.77 6.54
#